data_AF-A0A7C4EU93-F1
#
_entry.id   AF-A0A7C4EU93-F1
#
_cell.length_a   1.000
_cell.length_b   1.000
_cell.length_c   1.000
_cell.angle_alpha   90.00
_cell.angle_beta   90.00
_cell.angle_gamma   90.00
#
_symmetry.space_group_name_H-M   'P 1'
#
loop_
_entity.id
_entity.type
_entity.pdbx_description
1 polymer ?
#
loop_
_entity_poly.entity_id
_entity_poly.type
_entity_poly.pdbx_seq_one_letter_code
_entity_poly.pdbx_strand_id
1 'polypeptide(L)'
;TNKNIQVPPGVTISDIRPSDLRLHIETAQTKRAPVTPTLSGPLPERTMVVVTPSDVRIRAVQDDLKKIAAVTTEPVNVSELIAKGKVKAPVVVKPEGLKIELVEPQEVTLSLKQEQP
;
A
#
# COMPACT_ATOMS: atom_id res chain seq x y z
N THR A 1 -10.26 25.44 32.56
CA THR A 1 -10.31 24.31 33.50
C THR A 1 -9.68 23.08 32.87
N ASN A 2 -8.41 22.81 33.15
CA ASN A 2 -7.74 21.54 32.85
C ASN A 2 -7.17 21.03 34.19
N LYS A 3 -7.78 19.97 34.73
CA LYS A 3 -7.52 19.41 36.07
C LYS A 3 -6.85 18.05 35.93
N ASN A 4 -5.51 18.00 36.01
CA ASN A 4 -4.78 16.85 36.59
C ASN A 4 -3.26 17.10 36.60
N ILE A 5 -2.78 17.92 37.53
CA ILE A 5 -1.36 17.97 37.86
C ILE A 5 -1.26 17.93 39.38
N GLN A 6 -0.85 16.80 39.95
CA GLN A 6 -0.60 16.66 41.38
C GLN A 6 0.86 17.01 41.64
N VAL A 7 1.10 18.18 42.25
CA VAL A 7 2.42 18.57 42.73
C VAL A 7 2.47 18.52 44.25
N PRO A 8 3.58 18.04 44.85
CA PRO A 8 3.81 18.12 46.28
C PRO A 8 3.81 19.58 46.77
N PRO A 9 3.41 19.84 48.03
CA PRO A 9 3.50 21.18 48.60
C PRO A 9 4.98 21.63 48.66
N GLY A 10 5.29 22.76 48.01
CA GLY A 10 6.63 23.36 47.98
C GLY A 10 7.35 23.32 46.62
N VAL A 11 6.73 22.75 45.58
CA VAL A 11 7.30 22.72 44.21
C VAL A 11 6.50 23.64 43.29
N THR A 12 7.16 24.64 42.71
CA THR A 12 6.60 25.48 41.65
C THR A 12 7.05 24.93 40.30
N ILE A 13 6.10 24.59 39.42
CA ILE A 13 6.40 24.19 38.05
C ILE A 13 6.77 25.44 37.27
N SER A 14 8.04 25.61 36.91
CA SER A 14 8.53 26.84 36.27
C SER A 14 8.36 26.86 34.75
N ASP A 15 8.36 25.71 34.06
CA ASP A 15 8.20 25.67 32.59
C ASP A 15 7.83 24.25 32.14
N ILE A 16 6.64 24.07 31.55
CA ILE A 16 6.27 22.83 30.85
C ILE A 16 6.46 23.11 29.37
N ARG A 17 7.48 22.53 28.73
CA ARG A 17 7.65 22.62 27.27
C ARG A 17 7.59 21.23 26.64
N PRO A 18 6.66 21.01 25.69
CA PRO A 18 5.61 21.91 25.22
C PRO A 18 4.39 21.95 26.16
N SER A 19 3.82 23.15 26.40
CA SER A 19 2.55 23.33 27.11
C SER A 19 1.33 22.81 26.34
N ASP A 20 1.48 22.66 25.02
CA ASP A 20 0.44 22.26 24.09
C ASP A 20 0.93 21.11 23.20
N LEU A 21 0.33 19.94 23.37
CA LEU A 21 0.55 18.77 22.53
C LEU A 21 -0.62 18.66 21.55
N ARG A 22 -0.38 18.97 20.28
CA ARG A 22 -1.38 18.80 19.21
C ARG A 22 -1.30 17.37 18.68
N LEU A 23 -2.15 16.51 19.19
CA LEU A 23 -2.31 15.14 18.68
C LEU A 23 -3.32 15.17 17.51
N HIS A 24 -2.84 14.90 16.29
CA HIS A 24 -3.71 14.69 15.15
C HIS A 24 -4.07 13.20 15.10
N ILE A 25 -5.31 12.86 15.47
CA ILE A 25 -5.79 11.47 15.39
C ILE A 25 -6.34 11.25 13.99
N GLU A 26 -5.50 10.72 13.10
CA GLU A 26 -5.92 10.31 11.76
C GLU A 26 -6.46 8.88 11.81
N THR A 27 -7.65 8.66 11.25
CA THR A 27 -8.25 7.32 11.20
C THR A 27 -7.74 6.58 9.98
N ALA A 28 -6.93 5.54 10.20
CA ALA A 28 -6.54 4.62 9.15
C ALA A 28 -7.74 3.74 8.76
N GLN A 29 -8.04 3.68 7.47
CA GLN A 29 -9.04 2.77 6.93
C GLN A 29 -8.37 1.69 6.08
N THR A 30 -9.13 0.67 5.73
CA THR A 30 -8.65 -0.43 4.89
C THR A 30 -9.51 -0.51 3.63
N LYS A 31 -8.88 -0.49 2.47
CA LYS A 31 -9.52 -0.57 1.15
C LYS A 31 -8.94 -1.74 0.36
N ARG A 32 -9.77 -2.41 -0.43
CA ARG A 32 -9.29 -3.36 -1.44
C ARG A 32 -9.12 -2.63 -2.76
N ALA A 33 -7.95 -2.77 -3.37
CA ALA A 33 -7.65 -2.19 -4.68
C ALA A 33 -7.30 -3.32 -5.67
N PRO A 34 -7.81 -3.25 -6.91
CA PRO A 34 -7.43 -4.19 -7.95
C PRO A 34 -5.97 -3.98 -8.37
N VAL A 35 -5.29 -5.07 -8.70
CA VAL A 35 -3.89 -5.07 -9.16
C VAL A 35 -3.84 -5.06 -10.67
N THR A 36 -3.21 -4.04 -11.24
CA THR A 36 -2.90 -3.93 -12.67
C THR A 36 -1.43 -4.31 -12.90
N PRO A 37 -1.15 -5.41 -13.61
CA PRO A 37 0.21 -5.82 -13.87
C PRO A 37 0.88 -4.89 -14.88
N THR A 38 2.09 -4.43 -14.56
CA THR A 38 2.93 -3.69 -15.50
C THR A 38 3.83 -4.69 -16.22
N LEU A 39 3.73 -4.78 -17.55
CA LEU A 39 4.51 -5.71 -18.35
C LEU A 39 5.45 -4.93 -19.28
N SER A 40 6.71 -5.36 -19.31
CA SER A 40 7.73 -4.82 -20.22
C SER A 40 8.07 -5.84 -21.29
N GLY A 41 7.72 -5.52 -22.54
CA GLY A 41 8.03 -6.34 -23.72
C GLY A 41 6.80 -6.77 -24.52
N PRO A 42 7.00 -7.42 -25.67
CA PRO A 42 5.91 -7.90 -26.51
C PRO A 42 5.18 -9.06 -25.83
N LEU A 43 3.86 -8.90 -25.65
CA LEU A 43 3.01 -9.97 -25.16
C LEU A 43 2.79 -10.98 -26.31
N PRO A 44 3.03 -12.29 -26.12
CA PRO A 44 2.70 -13.29 -27.13
C PRO A 44 1.19 -13.33 -27.40
N GLU A 45 0.81 -13.48 -28.67
CA GLU A 45 -0.60 -13.57 -29.08
C GLU A 45 -1.30 -14.73 -28.34
N ARG A 46 -2.57 -14.53 -27.96
CA ARG A 46 -3.42 -15.52 -27.22
C ARG A 46 -2.94 -15.91 -25.83
N THR A 47 -2.19 -15.04 -25.15
CA THR A 47 -1.78 -15.28 -23.76
C THR A 47 -2.42 -14.27 -22.82
N MET A 48 -3.08 -14.76 -21.79
CA MET A 48 -3.73 -13.96 -20.77
C MET A 48 -2.89 -13.95 -19.49
N VAL A 49 -2.55 -12.78 -18.98
CA VAL A 49 -1.79 -12.65 -17.74
C VAL A 49 -2.77 -12.71 -16.56
N VAL A 50 -2.59 -13.71 -15.71
CA VAL A 50 -3.36 -13.90 -14.49
C VAL A 50 -2.52 -13.41 -13.31
N VAL A 51 -3.04 -12.43 -12.58
CA VAL A 51 -2.43 -11.94 -11.33
C VAL A 51 -3.11 -12.64 -10.17
N THR A 52 -2.33 -13.27 -9.28
CA THR A 52 -2.83 -13.87 -8.05
C THR A 52 -2.03 -13.35 -6.85
N PRO A 53 -2.69 -12.71 -5.87
CA PRO A 53 -4.10 -12.31 -5.85
C PRO A 53 -4.41 -11.13 -6.79
N SER A 54 -5.67 -11.06 -7.25
CA SER A 54 -6.19 -9.98 -8.09
C SER A 54 -6.46 -8.68 -7.33
N ASP A 55 -6.66 -8.78 -6.02
CA ASP A 55 -6.90 -7.67 -5.11
C ASP A 55 -5.86 -7.67 -3.98
N VAL A 56 -5.41 -6.47 -3.64
CA VAL A 56 -4.57 -6.24 -2.45
C VAL A 56 -5.33 -5.39 -1.45
N ARG A 57 -5.07 -5.67 -0.18
CA ARG A 57 -5.60 -4.91 0.94
C ARG A 57 -4.61 -3.81 1.28
N ILE A 58 -5.08 -2.57 1.25
CA ILE A 58 -4.27 -1.38 1.53
C ILE A 58 -4.87 -0.70 2.75
N ARG A 59 -4.04 -0.46 3.76
CA ARG A 59 -4.36 0.33 4.94
C ARG A 59 -3.62 1.65 4.85
N ALA A 60 -4.37 2.74 4.81
CA ALA A 60 -3.82 4.10 4.77
C ALA A 60 -4.84 5.07 5.38
N VAL A 61 -4.42 6.32 5.59
CA VAL A 61 -5.33 7.38 6.01
C VAL A 61 -6.43 7.58 4.95
N GLN A 62 -7.62 7.99 5.39
CA GLN A 62 -8.78 8.11 4.50
C GLN A 62 -8.54 9.03 3.30
N ASP A 63 -7.73 10.08 3.46
CA ASP A 63 -7.39 11.00 2.37
C ASP A 63 -6.55 10.33 1.28
N ASP A 64 -5.59 9.50 1.68
CA ASP A 64 -4.73 8.76 0.76
C ASP A 64 -5.48 7.61 0.09
N LEU A 65 -6.36 6.90 0.81
CA LEU A 65 -7.20 5.84 0.22
C LEU A 65 -8.19 6.33 -0.84
N LYS A 66 -8.61 7.60 -0.78
CA LYS A 66 -9.44 8.21 -1.82
C LYS A 66 -8.68 8.43 -3.12
N LYS A 67 -7.36 8.68 -3.03
CA LYS A 67 -6.48 8.89 -4.18
C LYS A 67 -6.07 7.57 -4.85
N ILE A 68 -6.10 6.46 -4.13
CA ILE A 68 -5.76 5.13 -4.66
C ILE A 68 -6.97 4.53 -5.38
N ALA A 69 -6.95 4.56 -6.72
CA ALA A 69 -7.95 3.90 -7.55
C ALA A 69 -7.58 2.43 -7.87
N ALA A 70 -6.31 2.20 -8.23
CA ALA A 70 -5.76 0.88 -8.54
C ALA A 70 -4.29 0.83 -8.10
N VAL A 71 -3.76 -0.37 -7.94
CA VAL A 71 -2.32 -0.57 -7.72
C VAL A 71 -1.67 -1.15 -8.95
N THR A 72 -0.43 -0.78 -9.19
CA THR A 72 0.39 -1.34 -10.26
C THR A 72 1.40 -2.32 -9.69
N THR A 73 1.94 -3.23 -10.49
CA THR A 73 3.14 -3.99 -10.08
C THR A 73 4.39 -3.37 -10.68
N GLU A 74 5.55 -3.76 -10.17
CA GLU A 74 6.80 -3.51 -10.90
C GLU A 74 6.75 -4.08 -12.33
N PRO A 75 7.45 -3.43 -13.28
CA PRO A 75 7.49 -3.87 -14.66
C PRO A 75 8.16 -5.25 -14.76
N VAL A 76 7.36 -6.27 -15.09
CA VAL A 76 7.87 -7.62 -15.29
C VAL A 76 8.16 -7.87 -16.77
N ASN A 77 9.33 -8.44 -17.05
CA ASN A 77 9.70 -8.83 -18.40
C ASN A 77 8.87 -10.04 -18.85
N VAL A 78 8.16 -9.89 -19.96
CA VAL A 78 7.30 -10.95 -20.52
C VAL A 78 8.12 -12.20 -20.87
N SER A 79 9.36 -12.04 -21.34
CA SER A 79 10.25 -13.16 -21.68
C SER A 79 10.56 -14.04 -20.46
N GLU A 80 10.74 -13.44 -19.28
CA GLU A 80 10.93 -14.20 -18.03
C GLU A 80 9.65 -14.88 -17.58
N LEU A 81 8.49 -14.23 -17.79
CA LEU A 81 7.17 -14.79 -17.49
C LEU A 81 6.87 -16.03 -18.35
N ILE A 82 7.25 -15.99 -19.63
CA ILE A 82 7.16 -17.13 -20.56
C ILE A 82 8.12 -18.25 -20.13
N ALA A 83 9.37 -17.92 -19.78
CA ALA A 83 10.37 -18.92 -19.42
C ALA A 83 10.09 -19.60 -18.08
N LYS A 84 9.62 -18.85 -17.07
CA LYS A 84 9.38 -19.36 -15.71
C LYS A 84 7.94 -19.82 -15.47
N GLY A 85 6.98 -19.40 -16.30
CA GLY A 85 5.55 -19.66 -16.13
C GLY A 85 4.90 -18.92 -14.94
N LYS A 86 5.68 -18.60 -13.90
CA LYS A 86 5.28 -17.83 -12.72
C LYS A 86 6.39 -16.84 -12.34
N VAL A 87 6.04 -15.56 -12.18
CA VAL A 87 6.96 -14.53 -11.70
C VAL A 87 6.32 -13.79 -10.54
N LYS A 88 7.08 -13.59 -9.47
CA LYS A 88 6.66 -12.75 -8.35
C LYS A 88 7.05 -11.31 -8.65
N ALA A 89 6.11 -10.40 -8.54
CA ALA A 89 6.33 -8.97 -8.72
C ALA A 89 5.85 -8.21 -7.48
N PRO A 90 6.67 -7.29 -6.95
CA PRO A 90 6.22 -6.43 -5.88
C PRO A 90 5.16 -5.43 -6.38
N VAL A 91 4.24 -5.11 -5.48
CA VAL A 91 3.12 -4.21 -5.73
C VAL A 91 3.55 -2.77 -5.45
N VAL A 92 3.39 -1.92 -6.46
CA VAL A 92 3.70 -0.49 -6.43
C VAL A 92 2.39 0.31 -6.45
N VAL A 93 2.13 1.02 -5.36
CA VAL A 93 0.95 1.87 -5.24
C VAL A 93 1.25 3.25 -5.83
N LYS A 94 0.41 3.69 -6.78
CA LYS A 94 0.47 5.03 -7.38
C LYS A 94 -0.74 5.85 -6.95
N PRO A 95 -0.62 7.19 -6.80
CA PRO A 95 0.58 8.02 -6.94
C PRO A 95 1.64 7.81 -5.85
N GLU A 96 2.91 8.03 -6.20
CA GLU A 96 4.05 7.93 -5.30
C GLU A 96 3.99 9.09 -4.29
N GLY A 97 4.17 8.81 -2.99
CA GLY A 97 4.08 9.82 -1.92
C GLY A 97 2.87 9.70 -0.98
N LEU A 98 2.05 8.66 -1.14
CA LEU A 98 0.96 8.34 -0.20
C LEU A 98 1.51 7.69 1.07
N LYS A 99 0.97 8.04 2.24
CA LYS A 99 1.33 7.39 3.50
C LYS A 99 0.53 6.12 3.67
N ILE A 100 1.12 5.01 3.29
CA ILE A 100 0.51 3.69 3.40
C ILE A 100 1.05 3.01 4.66
N GLU A 101 0.17 2.63 5.57
CA GLU A 101 0.55 1.86 6.77
C GLU A 101 0.84 0.41 6.42
N LEU A 102 0.01 -0.19 5.57
CA LEU A 102 0.08 -1.62 5.29
C LEU A 102 -0.43 -1.94 3.88
N VAL A 103 0.30 -2.78 3.16
CA VAL A 103 -0.14 -3.39 1.90
C VAL A 103 0.03 -4.90 2.04
N GLU A 104 -1.05 -5.65 1.83
CA GLU A 104 -1.03 -7.11 1.90
C GLU A 104 -1.82 -7.75 0.75
N PRO A 105 -1.21 -8.68 -0.01
CA PRO A 105 0.23 -8.98 -0.02
C PRO A 105 1.05 -7.89 -0.73
N GLN A 106 2.33 -7.76 -0.33
CA GLN A 106 3.29 -6.85 -0.96
C GLN A 106 3.82 -7.38 -2.29
N GLU A 107 3.65 -8.68 -2.54
CA GLU A 107 4.06 -9.36 -3.76
C GLU A 107 2.87 -10.10 -4.36
N VAL A 108 2.73 -10.02 -5.69
CA VAL A 108 1.74 -10.79 -6.44
C VAL A 108 2.44 -11.76 -7.38
N THR A 109 1.84 -12.93 -7.57
CA THR A 109 2.33 -13.91 -8.54
C THR A 109 1.61 -13.70 -9.86
N LEU A 110 2.39 -13.41 -10.89
CA LEU A 110 1.95 -13.31 -12.28
C LEU A 110 2.13 -14.69 -12.90
N SER A 111 1.09 -15.20 -13.55
CA SER A 111 1.14 -16.46 -14.31
C SER A 111 0.56 -16.22 -15.70
N LEU A 112 1.16 -16.82 -16.72
CA LEU A 112 0.61 -16.82 -18.07
C LEU A 112 -0.35 -17.99 -18.23
N LYS A 113 -1.57 -17.71 -18.68
CA LYS A 113 -2.52 -18.74 -19.11
C LYS A 113 -2.68 -18.61 -20.62
N GLN A 114 -2.35 -19.69 -21.34
CA GLN A 114 -2.59 -19.75 -22.78
C GLN A 114 -4.08 -20.02 -23.00
N GLU A 115 -4.71 -19.22 -23.86
CA GLU A 115 -6.07 -19.47 -24.29
C GLU A 115 -5.99 -20.59 -25.34
N GLN A 116 -6.29 -21.82 -24.90
CA GLN A 116 -6.30 -22.98 -25.78
C GLN A 116 -7.39 -22.83 -26.86
N PRO A 117 -7.10 -23.20 -28.12
CA PRO A 117 -8.03 -23.09 -29.24
C PRO A 117 -9.21 -24.06 -29.17
#